data_AF-A0A7X5KPW1-F1
#
_entry.id   AF-A0A7X5KPW1-F1
#
_cell.length_a   1.000
_cell.length_b   1.000
_cell.length_c   1.000
_cell.angle_alpha   90.00
_cell.angle_beta   90.00
_cell.angle_gamma   90.00
#
_symmetry.space_group_name_H-M   'P 1'
#
loop_
_entity.id
_entity.type
_entity.pdbx_description
1 polymer ?
#
loop_
_entity_poly.entity_id
_entity_poly.type
_entity_poly.pdbx_seq_one_letter_code
_entity_poly.pdbx_strand_id
1 'polypeptide(L)'
;MANQTDGNGYGILSPIAQNAIRVMRDMQLRSEAYAQAEEELKVLLDDLIIEVQNSKDYIEAVKEAYEIIYKSVNPSFNYDEQFSLDTCYRDIPAVGMVKLTVARKLLLEAKK
;
A
#
# COMPACT_ATOMS: atom_id res chain seq x y z
N MET A 1 -31.50 6.13 35.19
CA MET A 1 -30.18 5.49 35.34
C MET A 1 -30.15 4.22 34.50
N ALA A 2 -29.45 4.23 33.37
CA ALA A 2 -28.91 3.06 32.69
C ALA A 2 -27.78 3.55 31.78
N ASN A 3 -26.56 3.22 32.19
CA ASN A 3 -25.28 3.66 31.64
C ASN A 3 -24.93 2.79 30.41
N GLN A 4 -25.43 3.13 29.23
CA GLN A 4 -25.03 2.46 27.98
C GLN A 4 -23.73 3.10 27.48
N THR A 5 -22.59 2.46 27.75
CA THR A 5 -21.36 2.77 27.04
C THR A 5 -21.48 2.29 25.59
N ASP A 6 -21.35 3.22 24.64
CA ASP A 6 -21.22 3.02 23.18
C ASP A 6 -20.04 2.08 22.84
N GLY A 7 -20.24 0.77 23.02
CA GLY A 7 -19.20 -0.26 22.97
C GLY A 7 -18.65 -0.62 21.58
N ASN A 8 -18.92 0.15 20.53
CA ASN A 8 -18.70 -0.26 19.14
C ASN A 8 -17.41 0.26 18.49
N GLY A 9 -16.49 0.89 19.22
CA GLY A 9 -15.25 1.44 18.65
C GLY A 9 -14.05 0.48 18.65
N TYR A 10 -13.92 -0.41 19.63
CA TYR A 10 -12.68 -1.17 19.84
C TYR A 10 -12.47 -2.33 18.85
N GLY A 11 -13.55 -2.89 18.30
CA GLY A 11 -13.50 -4.01 17.35
C GLY A 11 -12.84 -3.66 16.00
N ILE A 12 -13.01 -2.42 15.51
CA ILE A 12 -12.43 -1.95 14.23
C ILE A 12 -11.06 -1.29 14.45
N LEU A 13 -10.85 -0.66 15.61
CA LEU A 13 -9.56 -0.07 15.95
C LEU A 13 -8.49 -1.14 16.19
N SER A 14 -8.86 -2.31 16.73
CA SER A 14 -7.88 -3.37 17.02
C SER A 14 -7.19 -3.94 15.78
N PRO A 15 -7.86 -4.26 14.64
CA PRO A 15 -7.17 -4.74 13.43
C PRO A 15 -6.33 -3.65 12.76
N ILE A 16 -6.80 -2.39 12.77
CA ILE A 16 -6.04 -1.25 12.23
C ILE A 16 -4.75 -1.06 13.03
N ALA A 17 -4.86 -1.02 14.37
CA ALA A 17 -3.71 -0.87 15.26
C ALA A 17 -2.74 -2.05 15.13
N GLN A 18 -3.23 -3.29 15.05
CA GLN A 18 -2.39 -4.47 14.85
C GLN A 18 -1.64 -4.43 13.51
N ASN A 19 -2.30 -4.00 12.42
CA ASN A 19 -1.64 -3.83 11.13
C ASN A 19 -0.56 -2.74 11.19
N ALA A 20 -0.83 -1.61 11.83
CA ALA A 20 0.16 -0.55 12.01
C ALA A 20 1.37 -1.04 12.83
N ILE A 21 1.14 -1.74 13.95
CA ILE A 21 2.22 -2.34 14.77
C ILE A 21 3.04 -3.31 13.95
N ARG A 22 2.41 -4.16 13.14
CA ARG A 22 3.11 -5.11 12.27
C ARG A 22 4.01 -4.40 11.27
N VAL A 23 3.51 -3.36 10.60
CA VAL A 23 4.30 -2.58 9.63
C VAL A 23 5.47 -1.88 10.31
N MET A 24 5.23 -1.21 11.45
CA MET A 24 6.29 -0.54 12.21
C MET A 24 7.38 -1.53 12.65
N ARG A 25 6.98 -2.71 13.13
CA ARG A 25 7.91 -3.77 13.51
C ARG A 25 8.70 -4.29 12.31
N ASP A 26 8.04 -4.52 11.16
CA ASP A 26 8.71 -5.02 9.95
C ASP A 26 9.74 -4.00 9.45
N MET A 27 9.41 -2.71 9.46
CA MET A 27 10.34 -1.63 9.12
C MET A 27 11.58 -1.60 10.03
N GLN A 28 11.42 -1.85 11.33
CA GLN A 28 12.54 -1.90 12.27
C GLN A 28 13.41 -3.15 12.09
N LEU A 29 12.78 -4.31 11.87
CA LEU A 29 13.48 -5.58 11.78
C LEU A 29 14.12 -5.81 10.40
N ARG A 30 13.62 -5.16 9.35
CA ARG A 30 14.04 -5.35 7.95
C ARG A 30 14.38 -4.03 7.28
N SER A 31 15.06 -3.13 8.00
CA SER A 31 15.38 -1.78 7.55
C SER A 31 16.07 -1.74 6.18
N GLU A 32 16.98 -2.69 5.91
CA GLU A 32 17.68 -2.79 4.62
C GLU A 32 16.72 -3.08 3.45
N ALA A 33 15.74 -3.98 3.64
CA ALA A 33 14.76 -4.30 2.62
C ALA A 33 13.85 -3.10 2.30
N TYR A 34 13.53 -2.28 3.31
CA TYR A 34 12.76 -1.05 3.12
C TYR A 34 13.58 0.04 2.41
N ALA A 35 14.87 0.18 2.72
CA ALA A 35 15.76 1.12 2.03
C ALA A 35 15.92 0.75 0.55
N GLN A 36 16.17 -0.53 0.25
CA GLN A 36 16.27 -1.03 -1.11
C GLN A 36 14.96 -0.82 -1.90
N ALA A 37 13.81 -1.11 -1.28
CA ALA A 37 12.52 -0.87 -1.91
C ALA A 37 12.27 0.63 -2.17
N GLU A 38 12.76 1.51 -1.31
CA GLU A 38 12.63 2.96 -1.51
C GLU A 38 13.46 3.45 -2.70
N GLU A 39 14.70 2.98 -2.84
CA GLU A 39 15.54 3.31 -3.99
C GLU A 39 14.94 2.79 -5.31
N GLU A 40 14.48 1.54 -5.31
CA GLU A 40 13.85 0.92 -6.49
C GLU A 40 12.57 1.67 -6.90
N LEU A 41 11.70 1.98 -5.94
CA LEU A 41 10.39 2.56 -6.22
C LEU A 41 10.44 4.05 -6.55
N LYS A 42 11.45 4.80 -6.09
CA LYS A 42 11.67 6.17 -6.56
C LYS A 42 11.92 6.22 -8.06
N VAL A 43 12.63 5.24 -8.61
CA VAL A 43 12.88 5.15 -10.05
C VAL A 43 11.65 4.61 -10.78
N LEU A 44 11.04 3.54 -10.26
CA LEU A 44 9.90 2.88 -10.92
C LEU A 44 8.64 3.78 -10.98
N LEU A 45 8.44 4.64 -9.98
CA LEU A 45 7.25 5.47 -9.83
C LEU A 45 7.54 6.97 -10.03
N ASP A 46 8.66 7.35 -10.63
CA ASP A 46 9.10 8.75 -10.76
C ASP A 46 8.02 9.64 -11.41
N ASP A 47 7.51 9.22 -12.57
CA ASP A 47 6.44 9.93 -13.27
C ASP A 47 5.19 10.09 -12.40
N LEU A 48 4.77 9.03 -11.72
CA LEU A 48 3.59 9.04 -10.87
C LEU A 48 3.77 9.92 -9.62
N ILE A 49 4.99 9.97 -9.07
CA ILE A 49 5.35 10.88 -7.98
C ILE A 49 5.22 12.33 -8.43
N ILE A 50 5.71 12.67 -9.63
CA ILE A 50 5.57 14.00 -10.23
C ILE A 50 4.10 14.34 -10.45
N GLU A 51 3.27 13.40 -10.92
CA GLU A 51 1.83 13.63 -11.07
C GLU A 51 1.15 13.91 -9.73
N VAL A 52 1.51 13.20 -8.66
CA VAL A 52 0.98 13.48 -7.31
C VAL A 52 1.41 14.84 -6.78
N GLN A 53 2.65 15.26 -7.02
CA GLN A 53 3.11 16.63 -6.73
C GLN A 53 2.27 17.66 -7.48
N ASN A 54 1.81 17.32 -8.69
CA ASN A 54 0.92 18.13 -9.50
C ASN A 54 -0.58 17.91 -9.19
N SER A 55 -0.90 17.52 -7.95
CA SER A 55 -2.26 17.39 -7.42
C SER A 55 -3.11 16.22 -7.96
N LYS A 56 -2.49 15.17 -8.52
CA LYS A 56 -3.20 13.90 -8.77
C LYS A 56 -3.80 13.35 -7.48
N ASP A 57 -4.99 12.76 -7.56
CA ASP A 57 -5.63 12.18 -6.39
C ASP A 57 -4.77 11.05 -5.79
N TYR A 58 -4.63 11.08 -4.48
CA TYR A 58 -3.75 10.15 -3.78
C TYR A 58 -4.27 8.70 -3.84
N ILE A 59 -5.59 8.49 -3.78
CA ILE A 59 -6.16 7.14 -3.81
C ILE A 59 -6.03 6.55 -5.21
N GLU A 60 -6.28 7.37 -6.24
CA GLU A 60 -6.02 7.03 -7.63
C GLU A 60 -4.55 6.66 -7.86
N ALA A 61 -3.61 7.50 -7.40
CA ALA A 61 -2.18 7.24 -7.53
C ALA A 61 -1.75 5.97 -6.78
N VAL A 62 -2.32 5.66 -5.62
CA VAL A 62 -2.01 4.41 -4.91
C VAL A 62 -2.45 3.19 -5.70
N LYS A 63 -3.64 3.23 -6.34
CA LYS A 63 -4.09 2.13 -7.21
C LYS A 63 -3.11 1.95 -8.38
N GLU A 64 -2.76 3.03 -9.05
CA GLU A 64 -1.86 2.99 -10.20
C GLU A 64 -0.45 2.50 -9.84
N ALA A 65 0.10 2.96 -8.72
CA ALA A 65 1.38 2.47 -8.22
C ALA A 65 1.35 0.95 -7.99
N TYR A 66 0.26 0.42 -7.44
CA TYR A 66 0.14 -1.02 -7.24
C TYR A 66 0.09 -1.77 -8.56
N GLU A 67 -0.66 -1.26 -9.55
CA GLU A 67 -0.68 -1.82 -10.89
C GLU A 67 0.71 -1.83 -11.54
N ILE A 68 1.45 -0.73 -11.47
CA ILE A 68 2.83 -0.62 -11.96
C ILE A 68 3.73 -1.66 -11.27
N ILE A 69 3.65 -1.78 -9.94
CA ILE A 69 4.47 -2.72 -9.16
C ILE A 69 4.13 -4.17 -9.54
N TYR A 70 2.86 -4.54 -9.66
CA TYR A 70 2.51 -5.90 -10.10
C TYR A 70 2.97 -6.17 -11.54
N LYS A 71 2.83 -5.19 -12.45
CA LYS A 71 3.30 -5.29 -13.84
C LYS A 71 4.81 -5.39 -13.97
N SER A 72 5.58 -4.84 -13.02
CA SER A 72 7.03 -5.00 -12.99
C SER A 72 7.47 -6.47 -12.79
N VAL A 73 6.61 -7.30 -12.20
CA VAL A 73 6.85 -8.74 -12.01
C VAL A 73 6.16 -9.56 -13.10
N ASN A 74 4.93 -9.20 -13.47
CA ASN A 74 4.18 -9.83 -14.54
C ASN A 74 3.58 -8.78 -15.47
N PRO A 75 4.21 -8.48 -16.63
CA PRO A 75 3.74 -7.44 -17.55
C PRO A 75 2.31 -7.65 -18.07
N SER A 76 1.80 -8.89 -18.05
CA SER A 76 0.44 -9.23 -18.46
C SER A 76 -0.59 -9.09 -17.35
N PHE A 77 -0.20 -8.67 -16.14
CA PHE A 77 -1.10 -8.50 -15.01
C PHE A 77 -2.14 -7.42 -15.28
N ASN A 78 -3.41 -7.74 -15.02
CA ASN A 78 -4.54 -6.81 -15.11
C ASN A 78 -5.12 -6.58 -13.70
N TYR A 79 -4.92 -5.38 -13.16
CA TYR A 79 -5.33 -5.07 -11.79
C TYR A 79 -6.85 -5.17 -11.61
N ASP A 80 -7.62 -4.57 -12.51
CA ASP A 80 -9.08 -4.51 -12.37
C ASP A 80 -9.72 -5.89 -12.53
N GLU A 81 -9.22 -6.70 -13.47
CA GLU A 81 -9.66 -8.08 -13.63
C GLU A 81 -9.39 -8.90 -12.36
N GLN A 82 -8.16 -8.88 -11.84
CA GLN A 82 -7.78 -9.69 -10.69
C GLN A 82 -8.47 -9.26 -9.40
N PHE A 83 -8.67 -7.95 -9.20
CA PHE A 83 -9.38 -7.43 -8.02
C PHE A 83 -10.91 -7.50 -8.13
N SER A 84 -11.46 -7.83 -9.31
CA SER A 84 -12.88 -8.20 -9.48
C SER A 84 -13.20 -9.62 -9.02
N LEU A 85 -12.19 -10.50 -8.95
CA LEU A 85 -12.34 -11.89 -8.51
C LEU A 85 -12.39 -12.01 -6.98
N ASP A 86 -13.01 -13.09 -6.49
CA ASP A 86 -12.90 -13.49 -5.09
C ASP A 86 -11.44 -13.74 -4.72
N THR A 87 -11.10 -13.46 -3.46
CA THR A 87 -9.71 -13.49 -2.98
C THR A 87 -9.01 -14.84 -3.23
N CYS A 88 -9.75 -15.95 -3.22
CA CYS A 88 -9.19 -17.29 -3.47
C CYS A 88 -8.88 -17.61 -4.93
N TYR A 89 -9.37 -16.81 -5.90
CA TYR A 89 -9.15 -17.03 -7.33
C TYR A 89 -8.19 -16.02 -7.97
N ARG A 90 -7.67 -15.07 -7.19
CA ARG A 90 -6.75 -14.06 -7.71
C ARG A 90 -5.39 -14.66 -8.00
N ASP A 91 -4.89 -14.41 -9.19
CA ASP A 91 -3.51 -14.68 -9.59
C ASP A 91 -2.67 -13.41 -9.40
N ILE A 92 -2.27 -13.17 -8.14
CA ILE A 92 -1.50 -11.98 -7.76
C ILE A 92 0.00 -12.26 -7.87
N PRO A 93 0.77 -11.47 -8.64
CA PRO A 93 2.22 -11.60 -8.69
C PRO A 93 2.84 -11.49 -7.30
N ALA A 94 3.92 -12.23 -7.08
CA ALA A 94 4.60 -12.32 -5.78
C ALA A 94 5.33 -11.02 -5.40
N VAL A 95 4.57 -9.98 -5.06
CA VAL A 95 5.05 -8.68 -4.60
C VAL A 95 5.01 -8.64 -3.08
N GLY A 96 6.16 -8.32 -2.47
CA GLY A 96 6.25 -8.17 -1.02
C GLY A 96 5.49 -6.93 -0.51
N MET A 97 4.84 -7.06 0.65
CA MET A 97 4.15 -5.96 1.33
C MET A 97 5.03 -4.72 1.59
N VAL A 98 6.36 -4.91 1.66
CA VAL A 98 7.35 -3.84 1.76
C VAL A 98 7.21 -2.86 0.60
N LYS A 99 7.17 -3.35 -0.65
CA LYS A 99 7.05 -2.49 -1.85
C LYS A 99 5.75 -1.69 -1.84
N LEU A 100 4.62 -2.34 -1.51
CA LEU A 100 3.32 -1.68 -1.44
C LEU A 100 3.27 -0.61 -0.33
N THR A 101 3.91 -0.89 0.81
CA THR A 101 4.01 0.06 1.93
C THR A 101 4.86 1.27 1.57
N VAL A 102 6.03 1.03 0.97
CA VAL A 102 6.96 2.09 0.55
C VAL A 102 6.36 2.96 -0.55
N ALA A 103 5.67 2.36 -1.53
CA ALA A 103 4.97 3.12 -2.58
C ALA A 103 3.97 4.12 -1.97
N ARG A 104 3.13 3.67 -1.04
CA ARG A 104 2.19 4.55 -0.33
C ARG A 104 2.88 5.67 0.44
N LYS A 105 4.00 5.37 1.10
CA LYS A 105 4.81 6.38 1.81
C LYS A 105 5.32 7.43 0.84
N LEU A 106 5.92 7.04 -0.28
CA LEU A 106 6.47 7.95 -1.29
C LEU A 106 5.41 8.87 -1.88
N LEU A 107 4.24 8.32 -2.27
CA LEU A 107 3.14 9.13 -2.80
C LEU A 107 2.55 10.07 -1.74
N LEU A 108 2.47 9.64 -0.48
CA LEU A 108 2.00 10.49 0.60
C LEU A 108 2.96 11.66 0.87
N GLU A 109 4.27 11.41 0.77
CA GLU A 109 5.29 12.45 0.89
C GLU A 109 5.27 13.43 -0.30
N ALA A 110 4.90 12.95 -1.49
CA ALA A 110 4.77 13.73 -2.72
C ALA A 110 3.54 14.66 -2.73
N LYS A 111 2.49 14.35 -1.96
CA LYS A 111 1.25 15.14 -1.86
C LYS A 111 1.42 16.50 -1.13
N LYS A 112 2.61 16.80 -0.63
CA LYS A 112 2.88 18.00 0.17
C LYS A 112 2.89 19.26 -0.69
#